data_AF-A0A5F0JJ17-F1
#
_entry.id   AF-A0A5F0JJ17-F1
#
_cell.length_a   1.000
_cell.length_b   1.000
_cell.length_c   1.000
_cell.angle_alpha   90.00
_cell.angle_beta   90.00
_cell.angle_gamma   90.00
#
_symmetry.space_group_name_H-M   'P 1'
#
loop_
_entity.id
_entity.type
_entity.pdbx_description
1 polymer ?
#
loop_
_entity_poly.entity_id
_entity_poly.type
_entity_poly.pdbx_seq_one_letter_code
_entity_poly.pdbx_strand_id
1 'polypeptide(L)'
;MVSILELRHMIECGFLPLSCTCTSNPDGTLRVRVFEPASGQVELLVTAIKTDKLTSSRAIAKLIGELRAEMAVRRTKFGWAKIST
;
A
#
# COMPACT_ATOMS: atom_id res chain seq x y z
N MET A 1 -22.28 3.66 -0.56
CA MET A 1 -21.34 2.58 -0.94
C MET A 1 -20.12 3.23 -1.54
N VAL A 2 -18.91 2.84 -1.14
CA VAL A 2 -17.67 3.34 -1.75
C VAL A 2 -17.39 2.48 -2.99
N SER A 3 -17.29 3.12 -4.15
CA SER A 3 -16.94 2.43 -5.40
C SER A 3 -15.50 1.93 -5.36
N ILE A 4 -15.19 0.85 -6.09
CA ILE A 4 -13.81 0.34 -6.21
C ILE A 4 -12.86 1.43 -6.73
N LEU A 5 -13.32 2.30 -7.63
CA LEU A 5 -12.58 3.46 -8.14
C LEU A 5 -12.25 4.47 -7.04
N GLU A 6 -13.23 4.87 -6.23
CA GLU A 6 -13.04 5.78 -5.09
C GLU A 6 -12.07 5.20 -4.07
N LEU A 7 -12.20 3.90 -3.80
CA LEU A 7 -11.30 3.17 -2.93
C LEU A 7 -9.86 3.16 -3.46
N ARG A 8 -9.66 2.89 -4.76
CA ARG A 8 -8.34 2.98 -5.38
C ARG A 8 -7.77 4.39 -5.22
N HIS A 9 -8.57 5.41 -5.53
CA HIS A 9 -8.13 6.79 -5.48
C HIS A 9 -7.71 7.22 -4.07
N MET A 10 -8.50 6.88 -3.04
CA MET A 10 -8.13 7.14 -1.64
C MET A 10 -6.83 6.46 -1.23
N ILE A 11 -6.63 5.20 -1.65
CA ILE A 11 -5.39 4.46 -1.37
C ILE A 11 -4.22 5.15 -2.08
N GLU A 12 -4.35 5.47 -3.36
CA GLU A 12 -3.30 6.08 -4.18
C GLU A 12 -2.88 7.45 -3.65
N CYS A 13 -3.83 8.31 -3.28
CA CYS A 13 -3.53 9.59 -2.63
C CYS A 13 -2.88 9.43 -1.26
N GLY A 14 -3.21 8.36 -0.52
CA GLY A 14 -2.65 8.08 0.80
C GLY A 14 -1.17 7.71 0.81
N PHE A 15 -0.58 7.38 -0.35
CA PHE A 15 0.83 7.02 -0.49
C PHE A 15 1.72 8.16 -1.01
N LEU A 16 1.16 9.33 -1.34
CA LEU A 16 1.95 10.49 -1.76
C LEU A 16 3.02 10.83 -0.70
N PRO A 17 4.26 11.19 -1.12
CA PRO A 17 4.72 11.45 -2.49
C PRO A 17 5.10 10.21 -3.32
N LEU A 18 4.96 8.98 -2.80
CA LEU A 18 5.21 7.77 -3.56
C LEU A 18 4.05 7.47 -4.52
N SER A 19 4.35 6.82 -5.63
CA SER A 19 3.34 6.39 -6.58
C SER A 19 2.75 5.05 -6.13
N CYS A 20 1.44 4.96 -6.14
CA CYS A 20 0.74 3.73 -5.84
C CYS A 20 -0.16 3.36 -7.03
N THR A 21 -0.23 2.08 -7.34
CA THR A 21 -1.17 1.53 -8.32
C THR A 21 -1.98 0.44 -7.66
N CYS A 22 -3.29 0.64 -7.64
CA CYS A 22 -4.21 -0.36 -7.16
C CYS A 22 -4.79 -1.16 -8.34
N THR A 23 -4.92 -2.47 -8.22
CA THR A 23 -5.52 -3.35 -9.24
C THR A 23 -6.50 -4.33 -8.58
N SER A 24 -7.77 -4.27 -8.96
CA SER A 24 -8.79 -5.22 -8.51
C SER A 24 -8.72 -6.49 -9.35
N ASN A 25 -8.53 -7.62 -8.70
CA ASN A 25 -8.55 -8.94 -9.32
C ASN A 25 -9.99 -9.48 -9.35
N PRO A 26 -10.32 -10.35 -10.32
CA PRO A 26 -11.64 -11.00 -10.41
C PRO A 26 -11.96 -11.89 -9.19
N ASP A 27 -10.94 -12.36 -8.47
CA ASP A 27 -11.07 -13.15 -7.24
C ASP A 27 -11.56 -12.35 -6.01
N GLY A 28 -11.97 -11.08 -6.17
CA GLY A 28 -12.38 -10.22 -5.06
C GLY A 28 -11.21 -9.72 -4.21
N THR A 29 -9.98 -9.85 -4.70
CA THR A 29 -8.79 -9.30 -4.04
C THR A 29 -8.34 -8.01 -4.71
N LEU A 30 -7.73 -7.14 -3.93
CA LEU A 30 -7.09 -5.92 -4.39
C LEU A 30 -5.58 -6.10 -4.27
N ARG A 31 -4.90 -5.81 -5.37
CA ARG A 31 -3.46 -5.67 -5.45
C ARG A 31 -3.11 -4.20 -5.28
N VAL A 32 -2.17 -3.90 -4.41
CA VAL A 32 -1.63 -2.56 -4.17
C VAL A 32 -0.13 -2.63 -4.39
N ARG A 33 0.37 -1.79 -5.32
CA ARG A 33 1.78 -1.68 -5.65
C ARG A 33 2.23 -0.26 -5.38
N VAL A 34 3.12 -0.08 -4.42
CA VAL A 34 3.75 1.20 -4.09
C VAL A 34 5.17 1.21 -4.63
N PHE A 35 5.51 2.25 -5.38
CA PHE A 35 6.80 2.42 -6.01
C PHE A 35 7.21 3.89 -6.02
N GLU A 36 8.51 4.12 -6.08
CA GLU A 36 9.04 5.47 -6.18
C GLU A 36 8.93 5.95 -7.63
N PRO A 37 8.26 7.08 -7.91
CA PRO A 37 8.09 7.58 -9.28
C PRO A 37 9.41 7.97 -9.95
N ALA A 38 10.39 8.41 -9.16
CA ALA A 38 11.68 8.88 -9.68
C ALA A 38 12.60 7.74 -10.11
N SER A 39 12.68 6.66 -9.33
CA SER A 39 13.57 5.52 -9.60
C SER A 39 12.84 4.31 -10.19
N GLY A 40 11.51 4.25 -10.12
CA GLY A 40 10.70 3.10 -10.49
C GLY A 40 10.81 1.92 -9.51
N GLN A 41 11.55 2.08 -8.40
CA GLN A 41 11.75 1.01 -7.43
C GLN A 41 10.45 0.67 -6.70
N VAL A 42 10.13 -0.61 -6.64
CA VAL A 42 8.96 -1.12 -5.92
C VAL A 42 9.31 -1.26 -4.44
N GLU A 43 8.84 -0.33 -3.64
CA GLU A 43 8.98 -0.36 -2.17
C GLU A 43 8.07 -1.42 -1.54
N LEU A 44 6.85 -1.57 -2.08
CA LEU A 44 5.86 -2.50 -1.54
C LEU A 44 4.95 -3.08 -2.62
N LEU A 45 4.71 -4.38 -2.55
CA LEU A 45 3.72 -5.05 -3.37
C LEU A 45 2.89 -6.00 -2.49
N VAL A 46 1.59 -5.80 -2.49
CA VAL A 46 0.62 -6.64 -1.79
C VAL A 46 -0.46 -7.07 -2.79
N THR A 47 -0.72 -8.37 -2.91
CA THR A 47 -1.63 -8.92 -3.93
C THR A 47 -2.92 -9.51 -3.36
N ALA A 48 -3.03 -9.65 -2.03
CA ALA A 48 -4.07 -10.42 -1.37
C ALA A 48 -4.93 -9.60 -0.39
N ILE A 49 -5.27 -8.35 -0.74
CA ILE A 49 -6.10 -7.50 0.12
C ILE A 49 -7.57 -7.81 -0.14
N LYS A 50 -8.29 -8.32 0.85
CA LYS A 50 -9.73 -8.61 0.70
C LYS A 50 -10.53 -7.33 0.63
N THR A 51 -11.25 -7.09 -0.48
CA THR A 51 -12.08 -5.90 -0.66
C THR A 51 -13.30 -5.89 0.28
N ASP A 52 -13.77 -7.06 0.73
CA ASP A 52 -14.80 -7.21 1.77
C ASP A 52 -14.51 -6.45 3.06
N LYS A 53 -13.22 -6.27 3.39
CA LYS A 53 -12.80 -5.55 4.61
C LYS A 53 -12.71 -4.04 4.38
N LEU A 54 -12.73 -3.58 3.13
CA LEU A 54 -12.53 -2.18 2.74
C LEU A 54 -13.86 -1.48 2.42
N THR A 55 -14.87 -1.69 3.26
CA THR A 55 -16.22 -1.16 3.07
C THR A 55 -16.40 0.28 3.57
N SER A 56 -15.37 0.87 4.18
CA SER A 56 -15.44 2.20 4.81
C SER A 56 -14.11 2.94 4.70
N SER A 57 -14.17 4.27 4.62
CA SER A 57 -12.98 5.15 4.63
C SER A 57 -12.04 4.85 5.80
N ARG A 58 -12.58 4.55 6.98
CA ARG A 58 -11.79 4.16 8.16
C ARG A 58 -10.99 2.86 7.94
N ALA A 59 -11.57 1.87 7.27
CA ALA A 59 -10.87 0.62 6.96
C ALA A 59 -9.76 0.83 5.94
N ILE A 60 -10.01 1.71 4.95
CA ILE A 60 -9.02 2.12 3.95
C ILE A 60 -7.85 2.86 4.62
N ALA A 61 -8.15 3.84 5.49
CA ALA A 61 -7.13 4.56 6.25
C ALA A 61 -6.29 3.63 7.15
N LYS A 62 -6.92 2.63 7.78
CA LYS A 62 -6.23 1.60 8.57
C LYS A 62 -5.26 0.80 7.70
N LEU A 63 -5.71 0.34 6.53
CA LEU A 63 -4.87 -0.38 5.57
C LEU A 63 -3.67 0.47 5.13
N ILE A 64 -3.88 1.73 4.75
CA ILE A 64 -2.80 2.65 4.36
C ILE A 64 -1.79 2.80 5.52
N GLY A 65 -2.28 2.97 6.75
CA GLY A 65 -1.43 3.04 7.94
C GLY A 65 -0.59 1.78 8.16
N GLU A 66 -1.20 0.59 8.06
CA GLU A 66 -0.51 -0.69 8.18
C GLU A 66 0.56 -0.87 7.09
N LEU A 67 0.24 -0.56 5.83
CA LEU A 67 1.18 -0.66 4.71
C LEU A 67 2.35 0.32 4.85
N ARG A 68 2.10 1.57 5.30
CA ARG A 68 3.16 2.55 5.58
C ARG A 68 4.07 2.11 6.73
N ALA A 69 3.50 1.51 7.78
CA ALA A 69 4.28 0.95 8.89
C ALA A 69 5.18 -0.20 8.39
N GLU A 70 4.63 -1.12 7.60
CA GLU A 70 5.40 -2.21 6.96
C GLU A 70 6.53 -1.69 6.06
N MET A 71 6.28 -0.63 5.28
CA MET A 71 7.31 0.03 4.48
C MET A 71 8.42 0.62 5.35
N ALA A 72 8.08 1.31 6.43
CA ALA A 72 9.07 1.84 7.37
C ALA A 72 9.90 0.71 8.02
N VAL A 73 9.27 -0.40 8.38
CA VAL A 73 9.95 -1.61 8.91
C VAL A 73 10.86 -2.22 7.85
N ARG A 74 10.44 -2.33 6.58
CA ARG A 74 11.28 -2.86 5.49
C ARG A 74 12.47 -1.95 5.18
N ARG A 75 12.25 -0.64 5.18
CA ARG A 75 13.31 0.36 4.97
C ARG A 75 14.34 0.34 6.09
N THR A 76 13.91 0.11 7.33
CA THR A 76 14.81 -0.08 8.48
C THR A 76 15.49 -1.44 8.49
N LYS A 77 14.85 -2.52 8.00
CA LYS A 77 15.49 -3.82 7.80
C LYS A 77 16.62 -3.78 6.76
N PHE A 78 16.56 -2.89 5.78
CA PHE A 78 17.70 -2.62 4.87
C PHE A 78 18.75 -1.66 5.47
N GLY A 79 18.41 -0.93 6.54
CA GLY A 79 19.30 0.01 7.24
C GLY A 79 20.01 -0.53 8.48
N TRP A 80 19.59 -1.68 9.03
CA TRP A 80 20.21 -2.26 10.25
C TRP A 80 21.38 -3.22 9.97
N ALA A 81 21.69 -3.53 8.70
CA ALA A 81 22.90 -4.31 8.37
C ALA A 81 24.23 -3.53 8.62
N LYS A 82 24.16 -2.31 9.17
CA LYS A 82 25.29 -1.62 9.78
C LYS A 82 24.86 -1.14 11.16
N ILE A 83 25.72 -1.34 12.15
CA ILE A 83 25.64 -0.90 13.54
C ILE A 83 24.89 -1.86 14.47
N SER A 84 25.60 -2.92 14.87
CA SER A 84 25.74 -3.28 16.30
C SER A 84 27.03 -4.09 16.42
N THR A 85 28.15 -3.36 16.54
CA THR A 85 29.40 -3.82 17.16
C THR A 85 29.23 -3.75 18.66
#